data_AF-A0AAW9ZJZ1-F1
#
_entry.id   AF-A0AAW9ZJZ1-F1
#
_cell.length_a   1.000
_cell.length_b   1.000
_cell.length_c   1.000
_cell.angle_alpha   90.00
_cell.angle_beta   90.00
_cell.angle_gamma   90.00
#
_symmetry.space_group_name_H-M   'P 1'
#
loop_
_entity.id
_entity.type
_entity.pdbx_description
1 polymer ?
#
loop_
_entity_poly.entity_id
_entity_poly.type
_entity_poly.pdbx_seq_one_letter_code
_entity_poly.pdbx_strand_id
1 'polypeptide(L)'
;MMNLNTDQGITYSLSILQEVDYPEVLFWLGIKPLNFGDLHDLLANISNDRLITVIDDLQENYLISPIKQAGCFMLTKGGQELAHLITSLGVWGRQQIDENKGIDSVQVVMPDSLMNQKELLKYRSIVEQYI
;
A
#
# COMPACT_ATOMS: atom_id res chain seq x y z
N MET A 1 -22.80 21.00 -13.70
CA MET A 1 -23.26 20.24 -12.52
C MET A 1 -22.02 19.83 -11.75
N MET A 2 -21.74 20.47 -10.61
CA MET A 2 -20.75 19.97 -9.65
C MET A 2 -21.35 18.75 -8.96
N ASN A 3 -20.63 17.62 -9.00
CA ASN A 3 -21.08 16.37 -8.39
C ASN A 3 -20.99 16.47 -6.86
N LEU A 4 -22.15 16.36 -6.20
CA LEU A 4 -22.37 16.50 -4.76
C LEU A 4 -21.93 15.28 -3.91
N ASN A 5 -20.95 14.48 -4.35
CA ASN A 5 -20.56 13.24 -3.64
C ASN A 5 -19.08 13.17 -3.21
N THR A 6 -18.28 14.21 -3.41
CA THR A 6 -16.85 14.24 -3.04
C THR A 6 -16.54 14.86 -1.67
N ASP A 7 -17.54 15.38 -0.94
CA ASP A 7 -17.29 16.20 0.26
C ASP A 7 -17.13 15.41 1.56
N GLN A 8 -17.24 14.08 1.53
CA GLN A 8 -17.04 13.22 2.70
C GLN A 8 -15.68 12.52 2.64
N GLY A 9 -14.91 12.61 3.73
CA GLY A 9 -13.57 12.01 3.81
C GLY A 9 -13.54 10.50 3.53
N ILE A 10 -14.62 9.77 3.88
CA ILE A 10 -14.74 8.34 3.56
C ILE A 10 -14.82 8.11 2.05
N THR A 11 -15.61 8.89 1.31
CA THR A 11 -15.73 8.74 -0.14
C THR A 11 -14.39 9.02 -0.83
N TYR A 12 -13.69 10.07 -0.41
CA TYR A 12 -12.35 10.35 -0.92
C TYR A 12 -11.34 9.24 -0.59
N SER A 13 -11.36 8.73 0.64
CA SER A 13 -10.49 7.61 1.04
C SER A 13 -10.78 6.36 0.19
N LEU A 14 -12.05 6.05 -0.06
CA LEU A 14 -12.45 4.93 -0.91
C LEU A 14 -11.97 5.09 -2.35
N SER A 15 -11.95 6.29 -2.92
CA SER A 15 -11.41 6.48 -4.29
C SER A 15 -9.91 6.17 -4.37
N ILE A 16 -9.15 6.42 -3.30
CA ILE A 16 -7.73 6.03 -3.23
C ILE A 16 -7.58 4.52 -3.04
N LEU A 17 -8.43 3.90 -2.21
CA LEU A 17 -8.38 2.46 -1.92
C LEU A 17 -8.87 1.58 -3.09
N GLN A 18 -9.67 2.12 -4.00
CA GLN A 18 -10.19 1.40 -5.17
C GLN A 18 -9.18 1.33 -6.33
N GLU A 19 -8.12 2.14 -6.31
CA GLU A 19 -7.01 2.03 -7.26
C GLU A 19 -6.19 0.79 -6.93
N VAL A 20 -6.04 -0.10 -7.93
CA VAL A 20 -5.50 -1.46 -7.74
C VAL A 20 -4.11 -1.47 -7.10
N ASP A 21 -3.23 -0.55 -7.52
CA ASP A 21 -1.82 -0.58 -7.13
C ASP A 21 -1.51 0.33 -5.92
N TYR A 22 -2.41 1.26 -5.57
CA TYR A 22 -2.13 2.26 -4.53
C TYR A 22 -1.99 1.65 -3.13
N PRO A 23 -2.91 0.76 -2.68
CA PRO A 23 -2.80 0.15 -1.36
C PRO A 23 -1.48 -0.59 -1.16
N GLU A 24 -1.03 -1.34 -2.18
CA GLU A 24 0.19 -2.14 -2.08
C GLU A 24 1.45 -1.26 -2.05
N VAL A 25 1.52 -0.21 -2.89
CA VAL A 25 2.62 0.76 -2.84
C VAL A 25 2.69 1.46 -1.47
N LEU A 26 1.54 1.91 -0.96
CA LEU A 26 1.45 2.58 0.34
C LEU A 26 1.82 1.62 1.48
N PHE A 27 1.41 0.35 1.40
CA PHE A 27 1.80 -0.68 2.36
C PHE A 27 3.32 -0.83 2.41
N TRP A 28 3.98 -1.05 1.26
CA TRP A 28 5.42 -1.28 1.23
C TRP A 28 6.23 -0.07 1.68
N LEU A 29 5.83 1.14 1.28
CA LEU A 29 6.43 2.39 1.76
C LEU A 29 6.17 2.68 3.24
N GLY A 30 5.12 2.06 3.81
CA GLY A 30 4.84 2.09 5.25
C GLY A 30 5.84 1.30 6.08
N ILE A 31 6.53 0.32 5.48
CA ILE A 31 7.56 -0.47 6.16
C ILE A 31 8.88 0.31 6.25
N LYS A 32 9.31 0.89 5.13
CA LYS A 32 10.53 1.72 5.03
C LYS A 32 10.57 2.50 3.71
N PRO A 33 11.46 3.50 3.58
CA PRO A 33 11.72 4.12 2.29
C PRO A 33 12.30 3.11 1.28
N LEU A 34 11.77 3.13 0.05
CA LEU A 34 12.14 2.21 -1.03
C LEU A 34 12.45 2.97 -2.32
N ASN A 35 13.39 2.47 -3.11
CA ASN A 35 13.63 3.01 -4.45
C ASN A 35 12.67 2.39 -5.48
N PHE A 36 12.74 2.87 -6.72
CA PHE A 36 11.89 2.37 -7.81
C PHE A 36 12.05 0.88 -8.07
N GLY A 37 13.30 0.38 -8.09
CA GLY A 37 13.58 -1.04 -8.32
C GLY A 37 13.06 -1.92 -7.18
N ASP A 38 13.24 -1.47 -5.93
CA ASP A 38 12.72 -2.20 -4.77
C ASP A 38 11.19 -2.32 -4.82
N LEU A 39 10.49 -1.22 -5.16
CA LEU A 39 9.04 -1.22 -5.33
C LEU A 39 8.60 -2.12 -6.48
N HIS A 40 9.26 -2.05 -7.63
CA HIS A 40 8.97 -2.89 -8.78
C HIS A 40 9.13 -4.39 -8.48
N ASP A 41 10.15 -4.77 -7.70
CA ASP A 41 10.35 -6.17 -7.30
C ASP A 41 9.26 -6.66 -6.34
N LEU A 42 8.80 -5.78 -5.45
CA LEU A 42 7.75 -6.09 -4.45
C LEU A 42 6.35 -6.17 -5.09
N LEU A 43 6.06 -5.32 -6.06
CA LEU A 43 4.75 -5.24 -6.73
C LEU A 43 4.66 -6.22 -7.89
N ALA A 44 3.94 -7.30 -7.67
CA ALA A 44 3.77 -8.36 -8.63
C ALA A 44 3.21 -7.90 -9.97
N ASN A 45 3.97 -8.06 -11.06
CA ASN A 45 3.48 -7.87 -12.43
C ASN A 45 3.08 -6.43 -12.79
N ILE A 46 3.47 -5.44 -11.99
CA ILE A 46 3.33 -4.04 -12.39
C ILE A 46 4.30 -3.74 -13.53
N SER A 47 3.87 -2.99 -14.54
CA SER A 47 4.78 -2.49 -15.56
C SER A 47 5.53 -1.26 -15.05
N ASN A 48 6.72 -0.99 -15.61
CA ASN A 48 7.45 0.24 -15.30
C ASN A 48 6.59 1.49 -15.50
N ASP A 49 5.88 1.57 -16.62
CA ASP A 49 5.03 2.73 -16.95
C ASP A 49 3.90 2.90 -15.92
N ARG A 50 3.29 1.79 -15.47
CA ARG A 50 2.24 1.85 -14.45
C ARG A 50 2.80 2.26 -13.10
N LEU A 51 3.96 1.74 -12.69
CA LEU A 51 4.60 2.14 -11.44
C LEU A 51 4.98 3.63 -11.44
N ILE A 52 5.43 4.17 -12.58
CA ILE A 52 5.69 5.61 -12.74
C ILE A 52 4.40 6.40 -12.49
N THR A 53 3.31 6.05 -13.19
CA THR A 53 2.00 6.70 -13.00
C THR A 53 1.53 6.66 -11.55
N VAL A 54 1.64 5.50 -10.90
CA VAL A 54 1.22 5.35 -9.50
C VAL A 54 2.06 6.22 -8.57
N ILE A 55 3.37 6.29 -8.77
CA ILE A 55 4.25 7.15 -7.97
C ILE A 55 3.89 8.63 -8.19
N ASP A 56 3.69 9.05 -9.44
CA ASP A 56 3.33 10.43 -9.78
C ASP A 56 1.99 10.82 -9.12
N ASP A 57 0.96 9.98 -9.28
CA ASP A 57 -0.36 10.24 -8.69
C ASP A 57 -0.31 10.30 -7.16
N LEU A 58 0.41 9.38 -6.50
CA LEU A 58 0.54 9.36 -5.04
C LEU A 58 1.33 10.57 -4.52
N GLN A 59 2.24 11.13 -5.33
CA GLN A 59 2.91 12.40 -5.02
C GLN A 59 1.97 13.59 -5.18
N GLU A 60 1.18 13.64 -6.25
CA GLU A 60 0.17 14.69 -6.47
C GLU A 60 -0.90 14.72 -5.36
N ASN A 61 -1.25 13.54 -4.83
CA ASN A 61 -2.16 13.39 -3.69
C ASN A 61 -1.48 13.59 -2.32
N TYR A 62 -0.20 14.02 -2.27
CA TYR A 62 0.56 14.26 -1.04
C TYR A 62 0.67 13.03 -0.10
N LEU A 63 0.58 11.82 -0.64
CA LEU A 63 0.69 10.58 0.14
C LEU A 63 2.13 10.10 0.25
N ILE A 64 2.94 10.35 -0.78
CA ILE A 64 4.37 10.00 -0.79
C ILE A 64 5.23 11.22 -1.13
N SER A 65 6.51 11.14 -0.81
CA SER A 65 7.49 12.18 -1.12
C SER A 65 8.85 11.58 -1.46
N PRO A 66 9.61 12.20 -2.39
CA PRO A 66 10.93 11.71 -2.76
C PRO A 66 11.98 12.11 -1.71
N ILE A 67 12.82 11.16 -1.31
CA ILE A 67 14.08 11.40 -0.61
C ILE A 67 15.18 11.54 -1.66
N LYS A 68 15.31 12.76 -2.22
CA LYS A 68 16.19 13.05 -3.37
C LYS A 68 17.63 12.55 -3.22
N GLN A 69 18.19 12.63 -2.02
CA GLN A 69 19.59 12.22 -1.75
C GLN A 69 19.77 10.70 -1.78
N ALA A 70 18.72 9.95 -1.44
CA ALA A 70 18.76 8.49 -1.38
C ALA A 70 18.20 7.83 -2.64
N GLY A 71 17.54 8.59 -3.53
CA GLY A 71 16.83 8.03 -4.68
C GLY A 71 15.64 7.15 -4.27
N CYS A 72 15.08 7.39 -3.07
CA CYS A 72 13.97 6.63 -2.52
C CYS A 72 12.69 7.47 -2.45
N PHE A 73 11.59 6.79 -2.21
CA PHE A 73 10.30 7.37 -1.87
C PHE A 73 9.97 7.01 -0.41
N MET A 74 9.24 7.88 0.28
CA MET A 74 8.71 7.63 1.61
C MET A 74 7.30 8.16 1.74
N LEU A 75 6.53 7.60 2.66
CA LEU A 75 5.22 8.16 2.99
C LEU A 75 5.36 9.55 3.63
N THR A 76 4.43 10.44 3.30
CA THR A 76 4.20 11.65 4.11
C THR A 76 3.51 11.26 5.42
N LYS A 77 3.31 12.23 6.34
CA LYS A 77 2.52 11.97 7.56
C LYS A 77 1.10 11.46 7.23
N GLY A 78 0.44 12.07 6.25
CA GLY A 78 -0.89 11.63 5.80
C GLY A 78 -0.84 10.24 5.14
N GLY A 79 0.19 9.98 4.33
CA GLY A 79 0.43 8.65 3.76
C GLY A 79 0.61 7.57 4.82
N GLN A 80 1.34 7.87 5.91
CA GLN A 80 1.52 6.94 7.04
C GLN A 80 0.19 6.62 7.74
N GLU A 81 -0.66 7.62 7.97
CA GLU A 81 -1.99 7.38 8.55
C GLU A 81 -2.85 6.49 7.64
N LEU A 82 -2.82 6.75 6.33
CA LEU A 82 -3.55 5.94 5.36
C LEU A 82 -3.00 4.51 5.22
N ALA A 83 -1.69 4.31 5.23
CA ALA A 83 -1.07 2.98 5.17
C ALA A 83 -1.42 2.11 6.39
N HIS A 84 -1.52 2.70 7.58
CA HIS A 84 -2.02 1.99 8.77
C HIS A 84 -3.48 1.57 8.61
N LEU A 85 -4.32 2.45 8.03
CA LEU A 85 -5.72 2.13 7.77
C LEU A 85 -5.85 1.01 6.73
N ILE A 86 -5.09 1.08 5.63
CA ILE A 86 -5.00 0.03 4.59
C ILE A 86 -4.68 -1.32 5.23
N THR A 87 -3.61 -1.36 6.04
CA THR A 87 -3.19 -2.57 6.74
C THR A 87 -4.29 -3.11 7.64
N SER A 88 -4.94 -2.24 8.42
CA SER A 88 -6.00 -2.63 9.35
C SER A 88 -7.24 -3.18 8.63
N LEU A 89 -7.65 -2.51 7.54
CA LEU A 89 -8.78 -2.93 6.70
C LEU A 89 -8.50 -4.26 6.02
N GLY A 90 -7.30 -4.43 5.47
CA GLY A 90 -6.89 -5.65 4.79
C GLY A 90 -6.83 -6.88 5.71
N VAL A 91 -6.19 -6.73 6.87
CA VAL A 91 -6.12 -7.79 7.89
C VAL A 91 -7.52 -8.17 8.36
N TRP A 92 -8.33 -7.19 8.77
CA TRP A 92 -9.70 -7.45 9.22
C TRP A 92 -10.55 -8.09 8.11
N GLY A 93 -10.50 -7.56 6.90
CA GLY A 93 -11.29 -8.05 5.76
C GLY A 93 -10.98 -9.50 5.43
N ARG A 94 -9.70 -9.88 5.40
CA ARG A 94 -9.31 -11.28 5.16
C ARG A 94 -9.77 -12.21 6.27
N GLN A 95 -9.61 -11.81 7.53
CA GLN A 95 -10.06 -12.60 8.67
C GLN A 95 -11.57 -12.85 8.62
N GLN A 96 -12.35 -11.82 8.29
CA GLN A 96 -13.80 -11.98 8.10
C GLN A 96 -14.15 -12.91 6.94
N ILE A 97 -13.39 -12.89 5.84
CA ILE A 97 -13.57 -13.84 4.74
C ILE A 97 -13.32 -15.28 5.20
N ASP A 98 -12.29 -15.51 6.01
CA ASP A 98 -11.94 -16.83 6.54
C ASP A 98 -12.99 -17.32 7.55
N GLU A 99 -13.41 -16.47 8.49
CA GLU A 99 -14.48 -16.76 9.45
C GLU A 99 -15.80 -17.12 8.75
N ASN A 100 -16.19 -16.35 7.74
CA ASN A 100 -17.40 -16.62 6.96
C ASN A 100 -17.34 -17.95 6.17
N LYS A 101 -16.14 -18.50 5.96
CA LYS A 101 -15.90 -19.81 5.32
C LYS A 101 -15.67 -20.93 6.34
N GLY A 102 -15.68 -20.63 7.64
CA GLY A 102 -15.35 -21.59 8.70
C GLY A 102 -13.88 -22.02 8.69
N ILE A 103 -12.98 -21.15 8.23
CA ILE A 103 -11.52 -21.37 8.20
C ILE A 103 -10.89 -20.61 9.36
N ASP A 104 -9.93 -21.22 10.05
CA ASP A 104 -9.14 -20.53 11.07
C ASP A 104 -8.30 -19.42 10.42
N SER A 105 -8.50 -18.19 10.90
CA SER A 105 -7.76 -17.02 10.43
C SER A 105 -6.28 -17.15 10.77
N VAL A 106 -5.42 -16.84 9.79
CA VAL A 106 -3.97 -16.79 10.00
C VAL A 106 -3.58 -15.48 10.68
N GLN A 107 -2.69 -15.55 11.67
CA GLN A 107 -2.09 -14.35 12.24
C GLN A 107 -1.08 -13.74 11.27
N VAL A 108 -1.31 -12.49 10.87
CA VAL A 108 -0.39 -11.75 10.01
C VAL A 108 0.72 -11.14 10.86
N VAL A 109 1.97 -11.42 10.50
CA VAL A 109 3.14 -10.74 11.05
C VAL A 109 3.63 -9.76 10.02
N MET A 110 3.65 -8.48 10.37
CA MET A 110 4.14 -7.41 9.52
C MET A 110 5.66 -7.53 9.34
N PRO A 111 6.20 -7.26 8.14
CA PRO A 111 7.64 -7.21 7.94
C PRO A 111 8.28 -6.08 8.76
N ASP A 112 9.53 -6.28 9.16
CA ASP A 112 10.29 -5.30 9.94
C ASP A 112 11.04 -4.33 9.00
N SER A 113 11.10 -3.06 9.37
CA SER A 113 11.83 -2.00 8.64
C SER A 113 13.31 -2.30 8.39
N LEU A 114 13.94 -3.14 9.22
CA LEU A 114 15.34 -3.55 9.12
C LEU A 114 15.55 -4.70 8.12
N MET A 115 14.49 -5.35 7.63
CA MET A 115 14.58 -6.44 6.68
C MET A 115 15.16 -5.95 5.35
N ASN A 116 16.07 -6.75 4.76
CA ASN A 116 16.59 -6.48 3.43
C ASN A 116 15.58 -6.88 2.34
N GLN A 117 15.84 -6.49 1.09
CA GLN A 117 14.92 -6.72 -0.03
C GLN A 117 14.56 -8.20 -0.23
N LYS A 118 15.55 -9.10 -0.11
CA LYS A 118 15.33 -10.55 -0.23
C LYS A 118 14.42 -11.10 0.88
N GLU A 119 14.48 -10.52 2.07
CA GLU A 119 13.59 -10.88 3.17
C GLU A 119 12.17 -10.35 2.93
N LEU A 120 12.03 -9.09 2.49
CA LEU A 120 10.73 -8.50 2.16
C LEU A 120 9.99 -9.26 1.05
N LEU A 121 10.72 -9.71 0.02
CA LEU A 121 10.14 -10.48 -1.08
C LEU A 121 9.45 -11.79 -0.62
N LYS A 122 9.81 -12.34 0.54
CA LYS A 122 9.13 -13.52 1.10
C LYS A 122 7.71 -13.23 1.60
N TYR A 123 7.40 -11.97 1.87
CA TYR A 123 6.10 -11.53 2.35
C TYR A 123 5.12 -11.20 1.23
N ARG A 124 5.58 -11.07 -0.01
CA ARG A 124 4.74 -10.67 -1.14
C ARG A 124 3.47 -11.50 -1.29
N SER A 125 3.58 -12.83 -1.29
CA SER A 125 2.41 -13.72 -1.40
C SER A 125 1.48 -13.69 -0.19
N ILE A 126 1.97 -13.20 0.96
CA ILE A 126 1.15 -12.97 2.15
C ILE A 126 0.42 -11.64 1.96
N VAL A 127 1.14 -10.56 1.61
CA VAL A 127 0.59 -9.22 1.39
C VAL A 127 -0.53 -9.23 0.35
N GLU A 128 -0.34 -9.92 -0.79
CA GLU A 128 -1.36 -10.12 -1.84
C GLU A 128 -2.68 -10.76 -1.34
N GLN A 129 -2.70 -11.40 -0.16
CA GLN A 129 -3.92 -11.98 0.41
C GLN A 129 -4.73 -10.98 1.24
N TYR A 130 -4.09 -9.92 1.75
CA TYR A 130 -4.69 -8.95 2.65
C TYR A 130 -4.88 -7.58 2.00
N ILE A 131 -4.03 -7.22 1.06
CA ILE A 131 -4.01 -5.92 0.38
C ILE A 131 -4.41 -6.10 -1.08
#